data_AF-A0A3N5F227-F1
#
_entry.id   AF-A0A3N5F227-F1
#
_cell.length_a   1.000
_cell.length_b   1.000
_cell.length_c   1.000
_cell.angle_alpha   90.00
_cell.angle_beta   90.00
_cell.angle_gamma   90.00
#
_symmetry.space_group_name_H-M   'P 1'
#
loop_
_entity.id
_entity.type
_entity.pdbx_description
1 polymer ?
#
loop_
_entity_poly.entity_id
_entity_poly.type
_entity_poly.pdbx_seq_one_letter_code
_entity_poly.pdbx_strand_id
1 'polypeptide(L)' 'MRVSEAMTREVRVCKPQHSIWECAKAMADMDVGVLPVAENNMLVGMVTDRDISVRAVAAGKGPDTPVRDILSK' A
#
# COMPACT_ATOMS: atom_id res chain seq x y z
N MET A 1 12.57 -24.41 -5.53
CA MET A 1 11.45 -23.79 -4.78
C MET A 1 10.66 -22.94 -5.74
N ARG A 2 9.34 -23.17 -5.84
CA ARG A 2 8.43 -22.33 -6.64
C ARG A 2 7.99 -21.14 -5.79
N VAL A 3 7.71 -19.98 -6.40
CA VAL A 3 7.21 -18.80 -5.67
C VAL A 3 5.92 -19.13 -4.89
N SER A 4 5.06 -19.94 -5.49
CA SER A 4 3.81 -20.42 -4.88
C SER A 4 3.99 -21.27 -3.62
N GLU A 5 5.21 -21.76 -3.36
CA GLU A 5 5.55 -22.52 -2.15
C GLU A 5 5.91 -21.58 -0.98
N ALA A 6 6.22 -20.30 -1.24
CA ALA A 6 6.66 -19.35 -0.22
C ALA A 6 5.80 -18.07 -0.13
N MET A 7 4.92 -17.81 -1.10
CA MET A 7 4.10 -16.59 -1.13
C MET A 7 2.96 -16.61 -0.11
N THR A 8 2.61 -15.44 0.42
CA THR A 8 1.36 -15.21 1.15
C THR A 8 0.16 -15.35 0.21
N ARG A 9 -0.83 -16.19 0.58
CA ARG A 9 -1.99 -16.48 -0.27
C ARG A 9 -3.15 -15.51 -0.07
N GLU A 10 -3.41 -15.13 1.18
CA GLU A 10 -4.49 -14.19 1.52
C GLU A 10 -3.91 -12.79 1.65
N VAL A 11 -3.95 -12.05 0.53
CA VAL A 11 -3.35 -10.72 0.46
C VAL A 11 -4.43 -9.66 0.62
N ARG A 12 -4.25 -8.76 1.58
CA ARG A 12 -5.11 -7.58 1.70
C ARG A 12 -4.72 -6.54 0.66
N VAL A 13 -5.73 -5.96 0.01
CA VAL A 13 -5.55 -5.02 -1.09
C VAL A 13 -6.17 -3.68 -0.72
N CYS A 14 -5.44 -2.59 -0.98
CA CYS A 14 -5.97 -1.23 -0.83
C CYS A 14 -6.60 -0.74 -2.14
N LYS A 15 -7.46 0.27 -2.03
CA LYS A 15 -8.01 0.97 -3.20
C LYS A 15 -7.26 2.29 -3.42
N PRO A 16 -7.19 2.81 -4.65
CA PRO A 16 -6.48 4.08 -4.96
C PRO A 16 -7.00 5.30 -4.18
N GLN A 17 -8.26 5.27 -3.76
CA GLN A 17 -8.92 6.32 -2.95
C GLN A 17 -8.75 6.15 -1.44
N HIS A 18 -8.24 5.01 -0.96
CA HIS A 18 -7.94 4.89 0.47
C HIS A 18 -6.89 5.94 0.84
N SER A 19 -7.05 6.50 2.02
CA SER A 19 -6.11 7.43 2.63
C SER A 19 -4.81 6.73 2.99
N ILE A 20 -3.73 7.51 3.09
CA ILE A 20 -2.45 7.04 3.64
C ILE A 20 -2.66 6.42 5.03
N TRP A 21 -3.50 7.03 5.86
CA TRP A 21 -3.80 6.51 7.19
C TRP A 21 -4.45 5.11 7.15
N GLU A 22 -5.43 4.88 6.29
CA GLU A 22 -6.06 3.55 6.14
C GLU A 22 -5.04 2.50 5.71
N CYS A 23 -4.15 2.84 4.76
CA CYS A 23 -3.08 1.94 4.32
C CYS A 23 -2.07 1.66 5.44
N ALA A 24 -1.60 2.70 6.13
CA ALA A 24 -0.66 2.58 7.25
C ALA A 24 -1.26 1.77 8.42
N LYS A 25 -2.55 1.97 8.71
CA LYS A 25 -3.26 1.20 9.73
C LYS A 25 -3.36 -0.27 9.35
N ALA A 26 -3.68 -0.58 8.09
CA ALA A 26 -3.72 -1.95 7.60
C ALA A 26 -2.34 -2.63 7.63
N MET A 27 -1.27 -1.90 7.30
CA MET A 27 0.12 -2.34 7.44
C MET A 27 0.44 -2.71 8.88
N ALA A 28 0.14 -1.81 9.83
CA ALA A 28 0.37 -2.03 11.25
C ALA A 28 -0.45 -3.21 11.82
N ASP A 29 -1.71 -3.34 11.42
CA ASP A 29 -2.60 -4.42 11.90
C ASP A 29 -2.19 -5.81 11.43
N MET A 30 -1.51 -5.87 10.27
CA MET A 30 -1.06 -7.12 9.67
C MET A 30 0.44 -7.38 9.86
N ASP A 31 1.17 -6.44 10.48
CA ASP A 31 2.63 -6.45 10.61
C ASP A 31 3.34 -6.62 9.24
N VAL A 32 2.96 -5.80 8.26
CA VAL A 32 3.53 -5.80 6.91
C VAL A 32 3.93 -4.39 6.46
N GLY A 33 5.02 -4.26 5.71
CA GLY A 33 5.50 -2.97 5.18
C GLY A 33 5.11 -2.66 3.73
N VAL A 34 4.25 -3.50 3.12
CA VAL A 34 3.82 -3.35 1.72
C VAL A 34 2.40 -3.84 1.53
N LEU A 35 1.61 -3.11 0.75
CA LEU A 35 0.26 -3.50 0.33
C LEU A 35 0.10 -3.31 -1.18
N PRO A 36 -0.50 -4.28 -1.91
CA PRO A 36 -0.95 -4.05 -3.27
C PRO A 36 -2.12 -3.06 -3.29
N VAL A 37 -2.21 -2.29 -4.38
CA VAL A 37 -3.32 -1.37 -4.64
C VAL A 37 -4.02 -1.80 -5.92
N ALA A 38 -5.31 -2.07 -5.83
CA ALA A 38 -6.11 -2.53 -6.97
C ALA A 38 -7.43 -1.77 -7.11
N GLU A 39 -7.89 -1.66 -8.35
CA GLU A 39 -9.17 -1.07 -8.73
C GLU A 39 -9.78 -1.91 -9.85
N ASN A 40 -11.08 -2.18 -9.80
CA ASN A 40 -11.79 -2.97 -10.82
C ASN A 40 -11.13 -4.31 -11.15
N ASN A 41 -10.70 -5.06 -10.12
CA ASN A 41 -9.97 -6.34 -10.23
C ASN A 41 -8.62 -6.25 -10.97
N MET A 42 -8.08 -5.05 -11.18
CA MET A 42 -6.76 -4.83 -11.77
C MET A 42 -5.80 -4.30 -10.72
N LEU A 43 -4.61 -4.89 -10.63
CA LEU A 43 -3.51 -4.34 -9.84
C LEU A 43 -3.03 -3.06 -10.51
N VAL A 44 -3.11 -1.93 -9.80
CA VAL A 44 -2.70 -0.61 -10.33
C VAL A 44 -1.39 -0.11 -9.74
N GLY A 45 -0.87 -0.75 -8.68
CA GLY A 45 0.41 -0.42 -8.08
C GLY A 45 0.61 -1.05 -6.71
N MET A 46 1.64 -0.60 -6.00
CA MET A 46 1.89 -0.96 -4.60
C MET A 46 2.17 0.29 -3.78
N VAL A 47 1.92 0.20 -2.47
CA VAL A 47 2.33 1.19 -1.47
C VAL A 47 3.20 0.52 -0.42
N THR A 48 4.28 1.19 -0.03
CA THR A 48 5.22 0.73 1.00
C THR A 48 5.38 1.76 2.12
N ASP A 49 5.94 1.36 3.27
CA ASP A 49 6.34 2.29 4.33
C ASP A 49 7.30 3.38 3.83
N ARG A 50 8.13 3.05 2.83
CA ARG A 50 9.02 4.01 2.17
C ARG A 50 8.26 5.04 1.35
N ASP A 51 7.18 4.65 0.68
CA ASP A 51 6.33 5.59 -0.05
C ASP A 51 5.65 6.56 0.92
N ILE A 52 5.16 6.05 2.05
CA ILE A 52 4.61 6.90 3.12
C ILE A 52 5.68 7.85 3.65
N SER A 53 6.87 7.35 3.97
CA SER A 53 7.95 8.17 4.54
C SER A 53 8.48 9.22 3.56
N VAL A 54 8.78 8.83 2.32
CA VAL A 54 9.51 9.67 1.35
C VAL A 54 8.59 10.46 0.43
N ARG A 55 7.44 9.88 0.02
CA ARG A 55 6.55 10.51 -0.96
C ARG A 55 5.34 11.19 -0.32
N ALA A 56 5.02 10.87 0.94
CA ALA A 56 4.04 11.61 1.72
C ALA A 56 4.66 12.51 2.78
N VAL A 57 5.27 11.94 3.82
CA VAL A 57 5.74 12.71 4.99
C VAL A 57 6.79 13.75 4.57
N ALA A 58 7.83 13.33 3.85
CA ALA A 58 8.87 14.26 3.39
C ALA A 58 8.35 15.31 2.38
N ALA A 59 7.22 15.05 1.72
CA ALA A 59 6.56 15.98 0.80
C ALA A 59 5.47 16.83 1.48
N GLY A 60 5.26 16.72 2.80
CA GLY A 60 4.25 17.47 3.54
C GLY A 60 2.81 17.04 3.27
N LYS A 61 2.58 15.83 2.75
CA LYS A 61 1.22 15.31 2.52
C LYS A 61 0.59 14.85 3.84
N GLY A 62 -0.69 15.17 4.03
CA GLY A 62 -1.45 14.78 5.21
C GLY A 62 -1.94 13.33 5.19
N PRO A 63 -2.40 12.78 6.34
CA PRO A 63 -2.88 11.41 6.46
C PRO A 63 -4.10 11.08 5.58
N ASP A 64 -4.94 12.07 5.28
CA ASP A 64 -6.14 11.94 4.44
C ASP A 64 -5.83 11.90 2.93
N THR A 65 -4.56 12.07 2.54
CA THR A 65 -4.17 12.06 1.13
C THR A 65 -4.44 10.68 0.51
N PRO A 66 -5.03 10.60 -0.70
CA PRO A 66 -5.24 9.33 -1.38
C PRO A 66 -3.93 8.62 -1.70
N VAL A 67 -3.88 7.30 -1.49
CA VAL A 67 -2.69 6.48 -1.71
C VAL A 67 -2.22 6.49 -3.17
N ARG A 68 -3.13 6.73 -4.13
CA ARG A 68 -2.80 6.87 -5.56
C ARG A 68 -1.71 7.92 -5.82
N ASP A 69 -1.60 8.93 -4.94
CA ASP A 69 -0.67 10.04 -5.09
C ASP A 69 0.75 9.73 -4.61
N ILE A 70 0.98 8.53 -4.07
CA ILE A 70 2.28 8.09 -3.56
C ILE A 70 2.68 6.68 -4.02
N LEU A 71 1.91 6.02 -4.88
CA LEU A 71 2.18 4.65 -5.32
C LEU A 71 3.59 4.49 -5.90
N SER A 72 4.24 3.38 -5.55
CA SER A 72 5.38 2.87 -6.30
C SER A 72 4.91 2.34 -7.66
N LYS A 73 5.63 2.76 -8.72
CA LYS A 73 5.47 2.24 -10.09
C LYS A 73 6.48 1.14 -10.33
#